data_AF-A0A182F1X2-F1
#
_entry.id   AF-A0A182F1X2-F1
#
_cell.length_a   1.000
_cell.length_b   1.000
_cell.length_c   1.000
_cell.angle_alpha   90.00
_cell.angle_beta   90.00
_cell.angle_gamma   90.00
#
_symmetry.space_group_name_H-M   'P 1'
#
loop_
_entity.id
_entity.type
_entity.pdbx_description
1 polymer ?
#
loop_
_entity_poly.entity_id
_entity_poly.type
_entity_poly.pdbx_seq_one_letter_code
_entity_poly.pdbx_strand_id
1 'polypeptide(L)'
;MAPFRLTDDIEIQATPGHTMSCVTVLVAGTVAGAEAPAGRTAIVGDLFERRDDIENERLWIEAGSEDPRAQRHHRARIAELADWIIPGHGAAFRVDASIRRSLRRQATDTPVTGS
;
A
#
# COMPACT_ATOMS: atom_id res chain seq x y z
N MET A 1 -4.10 9.79 -12.36
CA MET A 1 -3.85 11.07 -11.67
C MET A 1 -2.36 11.16 -11.36
N ALA A 2 -1.73 12.32 -11.55
CA ALA A 2 -0.32 12.53 -11.23
C ALA A 2 -0.15 12.74 -9.71
N PRO A 3 1.00 12.35 -9.12
CA PRO A 3 1.26 12.61 -7.72
C PRO A 3 1.34 14.10 -7.40
N PHE A 4 0.96 14.46 -6.18
CA PHE A 4 1.10 15.82 -5.65
C PHE A 4 2.37 15.90 -4.81
N ARG A 5 3.36 16.65 -5.28
CA ARG A 5 4.63 16.82 -4.59
C ARG A 5 4.50 17.90 -3.49
N LEU A 6 4.81 17.54 -2.24
CA LEU A 6 4.83 18.48 -1.11
C LEU A 6 6.21 19.12 -0.94
N THR A 7 7.27 18.30 -1.05
CA THR A 7 8.68 18.71 -1.02
C THR A 7 9.47 17.82 -1.97
N ASP A 8 10.79 18.00 -2.08
CA ASP A 8 11.62 17.11 -2.90
C ASP A 8 11.58 15.65 -2.43
N ASP A 9 11.37 15.43 -1.12
CA ASP A 9 11.38 14.11 -0.49
C ASP A 9 9.99 13.56 -0.15
N ILE A 10 8.94 14.39 -0.22
CA ILE A 10 7.58 14.03 0.18
C ILE A 10 6.60 14.22 -0.98
N GLU A 11 5.87 13.17 -1.33
CA GLU A 11 4.80 13.20 -2.34
C GLU A 11 3.54 12.46 -1.87
N ILE A 12 2.39 12.89 -2.37
CA ILE A 12 1.08 12.27 -2.13
C ILE A 12 0.65 11.54 -3.40
N GLN A 13 0.27 10.27 -3.26
CA GLN A 13 -0.32 9.44 -4.31
C GLN A 13 -1.81 9.22 -3.99
N ALA A 14 -2.68 9.39 -4.98
CA ALA A 14 -4.06 8.92 -4.85
C ALA A 14 -4.08 7.39 -4.82
N THR A 15 -4.74 6.80 -3.82
CA THR A 15 -4.82 5.36 -3.60
C THR A 15 -6.24 4.90 -3.25
N PRO A 16 -7.23 5.18 -4.12
CA PRO A 16 -8.62 4.79 -3.86
C PRO A 16 -8.76 3.27 -3.73
N GLY A 17 -9.68 2.85 -2.86
CA GLY A 17 -9.94 1.43 -2.62
C GLY A 17 -10.65 1.20 -1.30
N HIS A 18 -9.97 1.46 -0.17
CA HIS A 18 -10.63 1.39 1.15
C HIS A 18 -11.75 2.44 1.22
N THR A 19 -11.41 3.69 0.91
CA THR A 19 -12.38 4.69 0.44
C THR A 19 -11.94 5.24 -0.91
N MET A 20 -12.87 5.85 -1.65
CA MET A 20 -12.54 6.53 -2.91
C MET A 20 -11.70 7.80 -2.73
N SER A 21 -11.53 8.28 -1.50
CA SER A 21 -10.71 9.46 -1.16
C SER A 21 -9.34 9.12 -0.56
N CYS A 22 -9.00 7.84 -0.42
CA CYS A 22 -7.73 7.42 0.18
C CYS A 22 -6.51 7.96 -0.59
N VAL A 23 -5.49 8.35 0.18
CA VAL A 23 -4.20 8.80 -0.31
C VAL A 23 -3.06 8.13 0.45
N THR A 24 -1.92 7.98 -0.20
CA THR A 24 -0.67 7.51 0.41
C THR A 24 0.36 8.63 0.40
N VAL A 25 1.05 8.83 1.51
CA VAL A 25 2.21 9.72 1.60
C VAL A 25 3.48 8.87 1.41
N LEU A 26 4.31 9.23 0.42
CA LEU A 26 5.62 8.63 0.21
C LEU A 26 6.70 9.60 0.70
N VAL A 27 7.62 9.10 1.50
CA VAL A 27 8.75 9.84 2.09
C VAL A 27 10.06 9.16 1.68
N ALA A 28 10.96 9.90 1.04
CA ALA A 28 12.26 9.40 0.63
C ALA A 28 13.29 9.46 1.77
N GLY A 29 14.29 8.56 1.74
CA GLY A 29 15.46 8.63 2.61
C GLY A 29 15.21 8.37 4.09
N THR A 30 14.05 7.82 4.46
CA THR A 30 13.68 7.58 5.86
C THR A 30 13.75 6.10 6.23
N VAL A 31 13.92 5.84 7.52
CA VAL A 31 13.81 4.50 8.10
C VAL A 31 12.60 4.48 9.03
N ALA A 32 11.76 3.46 8.92
CA ALA A 32 10.67 3.24 9.88
C ALA A 32 11.14 2.60 11.21
N GLY A 33 12.45 2.37 11.38
CA GLY A 33 13.05 1.79 12.59
C GLY A 33 14.53 2.16 12.75
N ALA A 34 15.05 2.13 13.98
CA ALA A 34 16.34 2.74 14.34
C ALA A 34 17.58 2.14 13.67
N GLU A 35 17.52 0.92 13.11
CA GLU A 35 18.71 0.19 12.63
C GLU A 35 18.59 -0.38 11.20
N ALA A 36 17.56 -0.01 10.44
CA ALA A 36 17.43 -0.46 9.06
C ALA A 36 18.10 0.51 8.06
N PRO A 37 18.54 0.02 6.89
CA PRO A 37 19.00 0.89 5.82
C PRO A 37 17.87 1.84 5.37
N ALA A 38 18.24 3.10 5.12
CA ALA A 38 17.33 4.12 4.60
C ALA A 38 16.67 3.67 3.30
N GLY A 39 15.39 3.97 3.15
CA GLY A 39 14.59 3.62 1.98
C GLY A 39 13.38 4.53 1.83
N ARG A 40 12.53 4.25 0.86
CA ARG A 40 11.29 4.99 0.69
C ARG A 40 10.21 4.42 1.60
N THR A 41 9.63 5.25 2.48
CA THR A 41 8.57 4.85 3.40
C THR A 41 7.22 5.32 2.88
N ALA A 42 6.22 4.43 2.87
CA ALA A 42 4.83 4.74 2.55
C ALA A 42 3.97 4.74 3.81
N ILE A 43 3.29 5.86 4.08
CA ILE A 43 2.23 5.96 5.08
C ILE A 43 0.91 5.84 4.33
N VAL A 44 0.20 4.73 4.55
CA VAL A 44 -0.83 4.28 3.60
C VAL A 44 -2.25 4.28 4.14
N GLY A 45 -2.44 4.53 5.44
CA GLY A 45 -3.73 4.30 6.10
C GLY A 45 -4.25 2.88 5.83
N ASP A 46 -5.55 2.73 5.68
CA ASP A 46 -6.21 1.42 5.52
C ASP A 46 -6.12 0.87 4.09
N LEU A 47 -5.26 1.44 3.22
CA LEU A 47 -4.81 0.72 2.03
C LEU A 47 -4.22 -0.65 2.43
N PHE A 48 -3.52 -0.67 3.58
CA PHE A 48 -3.12 -1.86 4.30
C PHE A 48 -3.59 -1.78 5.75
N GLU A 49 -4.32 -2.79 6.21
CA GLU A 49 -4.71 -2.91 7.61
C GLU A 49 -3.47 -3.20 8.45
N ARG A 50 -2.71 -4.23 8.07
CA ARG A 50 -1.53 -4.74 8.79
C ARG A 50 -0.80 -5.76 7.93
N ARG A 51 0.45 -6.11 8.27
CA ARG A 51 1.27 -7.06 7.51
C ARG A 51 0.58 -8.39 7.18
N ASP A 52 -0.25 -8.93 8.07
CA ASP A 52 -0.92 -10.23 7.88
C ASP A 52 -1.91 -10.22 6.71
N ASP A 53 -2.36 -9.03 6.29
CA ASP A 53 -3.30 -8.84 5.18
C ASP A 53 -2.65 -9.08 3.80
N ILE A 54 -1.32 -9.24 3.75
CA ILE A 54 -0.60 -9.70 2.55
C ILE A 54 -0.92 -11.16 2.26
N GLU A 55 -1.02 -11.99 3.31
CA GLU A 55 -1.29 -13.42 3.19
C GLU A 55 -2.80 -13.71 3.21
N ASN A 56 -3.57 -12.85 3.89
CA ASN A 56 -5.02 -13.00 4.01
C ASN A 56 -5.76 -11.72 3.60
N GLU A 57 -6.17 -11.65 2.33
CA GLU A 57 -6.90 -10.50 1.80
C GLU A 57 -8.25 -10.24 2.48
N ARG A 58 -8.85 -11.26 3.12
CA ARG A 58 -10.12 -11.08 3.84
C ARG A 58 -10.02 -10.01 4.92
N LEU A 59 -8.83 -9.83 5.51
CA LEU A 59 -8.61 -8.85 6.57
C LEU A 59 -8.93 -7.42 6.12
N TRP A 60 -8.47 -7.01 4.94
CA TRP A 60 -8.71 -5.65 4.44
C TRP A 60 -10.02 -5.54 3.64
N ILE A 61 -10.51 -6.65 3.05
CA ILE A 61 -11.80 -6.67 2.36
C ILE A 61 -12.95 -6.53 3.38
N GLU A 62 -12.94 -7.35 4.43
CA GLU A 62 -14.00 -7.36 5.46
C GLU A 62 -13.91 -6.14 6.39
N ALA A 63 -12.77 -5.46 6.43
CA ALA A 63 -12.61 -4.17 7.12
C ALA A 63 -13.32 -2.99 6.42
N GLY A 64 -14.02 -3.24 5.30
CA GLY A 64 -14.91 -2.26 4.70
C GLY A 64 -14.38 -1.61 3.42
N SER A 65 -13.66 -2.35 2.58
CA SER A 65 -13.22 -1.86 1.28
C SER A 65 -14.39 -1.41 0.39
N GLU A 66 -14.42 -0.14 -0.04
CA GLU A 66 -15.40 0.37 -1.01
C GLU A 66 -15.19 -0.18 -2.43
N ASP A 67 -13.93 -0.31 -2.85
CA ASP A 67 -13.54 -0.90 -4.14
C ASP A 67 -12.34 -1.85 -3.95
N PRO A 68 -12.60 -3.16 -3.74
CA PRO A 68 -11.54 -4.15 -3.57
C PRO A 68 -10.63 -4.31 -4.78
N ARG A 69 -11.10 -3.99 -5.99
CA ARG A 69 -10.28 -4.06 -7.20
C ARG A 69 -9.29 -2.89 -7.24
N ALA A 70 -9.76 -1.68 -6.97
CA ALA A 70 -8.89 -0.52 -6.85
C ALA A 70 -7.92 -0.67 -5.68
N GLN A 71 -8.37 -1.19 -4.53
CA GLN A 71 -7.50 -1.39 -3.37
C GLN A 71 -6.36 -2.37 -3.68
N ARG A 72 -6.63 -3.51 -4.33
CA ARG A 72 -5.57 -4.44 -4.80
C ARG A 72 -4.56 -3.77 -5.72
N HIS A 73 -5.05 -3.02 -6.70
CA HIS A 73 -4.19 -2.30 -7.64
C HIS A 73 -3.26 -1.33 -6.90
N HIS A 74 -3.79 -0.51 -5.99
CA HIS A 74 -3.00 0.47 -5.27
C HIS A 74 -2.08 -0.18 -4.23
N ARG A 75 -2.49 -1.28 -3.57
CA ARG A 75 -1.62 -2.08 -2.70
C ARG A 75 -0.38 -2.56 -3.46
N ALA A 76 -0.56 -3.17 -4.63
CA ALA A 76 0.55 -3.61 -5.47
C ALA A 76 1.43 -2.44 -5.92
N ARG A 77 0.82 -1.37 -6.44
CA ARG A 77 1.55 -0.19 -6.91
C ARG A 77 2.39 0.48 -5.82
N ILE A 78 1.84 0.69 -4.63
CA ILE A 78 2.56 1.32 -3.51
C ILE A 78 3.72 0.44 -3.02
N ALA A 79 3.54 -0.88 -2.98
CA ALA A 79 4.62 -1.81 -2.62
C ALA A 79 5.79 -1.81 -3.62
N GLU A 80 5.55 -1.45 -4.88
CA GLU A 80 6.64 -1.23 -5.86
C GLU A 80 7.42 0.06 -5.60
N LEU A 81 6.78 1.07 -5.03
CA LEU A 81 7.37 2.38 -4.80
C LEU A 81 8.06 2.51 -3.44
N ALA A 82 7.80 1.59 -2.51
CA ALA A 82 8.21 1.69 -1.12
C ALA A 82 9.07 0.50 -0.68
N ASP A 83 9.99 0.77 0.25
CA ASP A 83 10.77 -0.21 0.98
C ASP A 83 10.15 -0.52 2.35
N TRP A 84 9.37 0.43 2.88
CA TRP A 84 8.67 0.31 4.15
C TRP A 84 7.21 0.76 4.00
N ILE A 85 6.29 0.04 4.65
CA ILE A 85 4.88 0.41 4.73
C ILE A 85 4.53 0.63 6.21
N ILE A 86 3.89 1.75 6.49
CA ILE A 86 3.21 2.07 7.75
C ILE A 86 1.70 1.91 7.48
N PRO A 87 1.10 0.78 7.90
CA PRO A 87 -0.32 0.49 7.69
C PRO A 87 -1.21 1.27 8.66
N GLY A 88 -2.53 1.26 8.44
CA GLY A 88 -3.48 1.93 9.34
C GLY A 88 -3.62 1.26 10.71
N HIS A 89 -3.51 -0.06 10.78
CA HIS A 89 -3.78 -0.87 11.96
C HIS A 89 -2.69 -1.92 12.25
N GLY A 90 -1.42 -1.50 12.34
CA GLY A 90 -0.34 -2.42 12.71
C GLY A 90 1.04 -1.78 12.77
N ALA A 91 2.04 -2.60 13.07
CA ALA A 91 3.42 -2.16 13.02
C ALA A 91 3.90 -1.94 11.57
N ALA A 92 4.83 -1.00 11.40
CA ALA A 92 5.51 -0.82 10.13
C ALA A 92 6.25 -2.10 9.72
N PHE A 93 6.26 -2.41 8.42
CA PHE A 93 6.93 -3.59 7.90
C PHE A 93 7.72 -3.31 6.63
N ARG A 94 8.79 -4.06 6.44
CA ARG A 94 9.65 -3.98 5.27
C ARG A 94 9.00 -4.70 4.09
N VAL A 95 9.06 -4.09 2.91
CA VAL A 95 8.57 -4.65 1.65
C VAL A 95 9.71 -5.38 0.95
N ASP A 96 9.69 -6.71 1.01
CA ASP A 96 10.64 -7.57 0.31
C ASP A 96 10.10 -8.04 -1.06
N ALA A 97 10.91 -8.84 -1.77
CA ALA A 97 10.53 -9.37 -3.07
C ALA A 97 9.37 -10.37 -3.00
N SER A 98 9.16 -11.04 -1.86
CA SER A 98 8.05 -11.97 -1.66
C SER A 98 6.73 -11.20 -1.56
N ILE A 99 6.69 -10.16 -0.73
CA ILE A 99 5.53 -9.28 -0.59
C ILE A 99 5.14 -8.66 -1.93
N ARG A 100 6.11 -8.12 -2.68
CA ARG A 100 5.85 -7.56 -4.02
C ARG A 100 5.22 -8.59 -4.96
N ARG A 101 5.73 -9.83 -4.98
CA ARG A 101 5.14 -10.91 -5.79
C ARG A 101 3.72 -11.26 -5.37
N SER A 102 3.45 -11.38 -4.07
CA SER A 102 2.10 -11.68 -3.57
C SER A 102 1.11 -10.61 -3.98
N LEU A 103 1.46 -9.33 -3.78
CA LEU A 103 0.58 -8.21 -4.13
C LEU A 103 0.36 -8.07 -5.64
N ARG A 104 1.38 -8.31 -6.46
CA ARG A 104 1.22 -8.34 -7.93
C ARG A 104 0.23 -9.43 -8.36
N ARG A 105 0.31 -10.64 -7.77
CA ARG A 105 -0.63 -11.73 -8.07
C ARG A 105 -2.06 -11.36 -7.69
N GLN A 106 -2.27 -10.80 -6.50
CA GLN A 106 -3.58 -10.33 -6.06
C GLN A 106 -4.17 -9.30 -7.04
N ALA A 107 -3.35 -8.38 -7.53
CA ALA A 107 -3.79 -7.38 -8.51
C ALA A 107 -4.11 -7.97 -9.90
N THR A 108 -3.44 -9.06 -10.33
CA THR A 108 -3.70 -9.70 -11.64
C THR A 108 -4.86 -10.69 -11.60
N ASP A 109 -5.07 -11.37 -10.47
CA ASP A 109 -6.05 -12.45 -10.33
C ASP A 109 -7.47 -11.94 -10.03
N THR A 110 -7.69 -10.62 -10.08
CA THR A 110 -9.02 -10.04 -9.89
C THR A 110 -9.92 -10.44 -11.06
N PRO A 111 -10.99 -11.24 -10.83
CA PRO A 111 -11.88 -11.65 -11.90
C PRO A 111 -12.51 -10.43 -12.56
N VAL A 112 -12.56 -10.43 -13.90
CA VAL A 112 -13.40 -9.49 -14.65
C VAL A 112 -14.85 -9.98 -14.50
N THR A 113 -15.48 -9.77 -13.35
CA THR A 113 -16.94 -9.93 -13.27
C THR A 113 -17.59 -8.67 -13.81
N GLY A 114 -17.86 -8.71 -15.11
CA GLY A 114 -18.68 -7.73 -15.82
C GLY A 114 -19.54 -8.44 -16.87
N SER A 115 -20.78 -8.75 -16.49
CA SER A 115 -21.99 -8.74 -17.32
C SER A 115 -23.20 -8.81 -16.40
#